data_AF-A0A5C6LG34-F1
#
_entry.id   AF-A0A5C6LG34-F1
#
_cell.length_a   1.000
_cell.length_b   1.000
_cell.length_c   1.000
_cell.angle_alpha   90.00
_cell.angle_beta   90.00
_cell.angle_gamma   90.00
#
_symmetry.space_group_name_H-M   'P 1'
#
loop_
_entity.id
_entity.type
_entity.pdbx_description
1 polymer ?
#
loop_
_entity_poly.entity_id
_entity_poly.type
_entity_poly.pdbx_seq_one_letter_code
_entity_poly.pdbx_strand_id
1 'polypeptide(L)'
;MKGITEMTEQEILALTEEDVQKMIKLRMMEEGIKIMDKPKIPELFEIEPADIQYFSIPLLDGFAFTDINEATKVAEILKSAKSLRKVDYDWNKLGSDYKFLKKSERYKFNGNSDFDIISGWAYSDELYAKISNFAAQNKVMKEQAAKDQKEYDEKMQEASGIISEISGWVKEVKVKYERLNRLTYKFATDYYPLSDHNEDMAMKFMAKAYSFTDKEKEYILQNYKELLSTSDE
;
A
#
# COMPACT_ATOMS: atom_id res chain seq x y z
N MET A 1 8.39 -20.52 -24.78
CA MET A 1 9.18 -19.29 -24.60
C MET A 1 10.52 -19.73 -24.02
N LYS A 2 11.66 -19.20 -24.47
CA LYS A 2 12.95 -19.55 -23.86
C LYS A 2 12.99 -19.09 -22.40
N GLY A 3 13.68 -19.80 -21.52
CA GLY A 3 13.94 -19.30 -20.17
C GLY A 3 14.90 -18.09 -20.22
N ILE A 4 14.82 -17.18 -19.24
CA ILE A 4 15.70 -15.98 -19.19
C ILE A 4 17.19 -16.35 -19.26
N THR A 5 17.57 -17.50 -18.70
CA THR A 5 18.94 -18.04 -18.67
C THR A 5 19.40 -18.63 -20.01
N GLU A 6 18.46 -18.91 -20.92
CA GLU A 6 18.73 -19.44 -22.26
C GLU A 6 18.73 -18.35 -23.33
N MET A 7 18.34 -17.12 -22.96
CA MET A 7 18.33 -15.96 -23.84
C MET A 7 19.71 -15.30 -23.90
N THR A 8 20.08 -14.88 -25.09
CA THR A 8 21.23 -13.99 -25.28
C THR A 8 20.95 -12.61 -24.70
N GLU A 9 22.00 -11.85 -24.36
CA GLU A 9 21.83 -10.48 -23.85
C GLU A 9 21.06 -9.58 -24.83
N GLN A 10 21.19 -9.79 -26.14
CA GLN A 10 20.47 -9.03 -27.17
C GLN A 10 18.97 -9.38 -27.18
N GLU A 11 18.63 -10.66 -27.05
CA GLU A 11 17.23 -11.09 -26.90
C GLU A 11 16.63 -10.50 -25.60
N ILE A 12 17.38 -10.46 -24.50
CA ILE A 12 16.95 -9.85 -23.23
C ILE A 12 16.76 -8.34 -23.36
N LEU A 13 17.67 -7.66 -24.04
CA LEU A 13 17.60 -6.20 -24.24
C LEU A 13 16.36 -5.80 -25.05
N ALA A 14 15.94 -6.65 -25.99
CA ALA A 14 14.75 -6.44 -26.82
C ALA A 14 13.42 -6.72 -26.10
N LEU A 15 13.44 -7.26 -24.87
CA LEU A 15 12.22 -7.57 -24.12
C LEU A 15 11.45 -6.30 -23.74
N THR A 16 10.15 -6.31 -24.06
CA THR A 16 9.20 -5.34 -23.52
C THR A 16 8.81 -5.71 -22.08
N GLU A 17 8.22 -4.76 -21.36
CA GLU A 17 7.67 -5.05 -20.02
C GLU A 17 6.61 -6.17 -20.09
N GLU A 18 5.78 -6.19 -21.14
CA GLU A 18 4.77 -7.24 -21.31
C GLU A 18 5.40 -8.63 -21.49
N ASP A 19 6.52 -8.71 -22.21
CA ASP A 19 7.24 -9.98 -22.41
C ASP A 19 7.83 -10.49 -21.09
N VAL A 20 8.42 -9.59 -20.29
CA VAL A 20 8.93 -9.92 -18.95
C VAL A 20 7.79 -10.43 -18.05
N GLN A 21 6.63 -9.77 -18.08
CA GLN A 21 5.47 -10.23 -17.32
C GLN A 21 4.96 -11.60 -17.80
N LYS A 22 4.95 -11.86 -19.11
CA LYS A 22 4.59 -13.18 -19.65
C LYS A 22 5.56 -14.27 -19.21
N MET A 23 6.86 -13.97 -19.17
CA MET A 23 7.89 -14.90 -18.67
C MET A 23 7.72 -15.22 -17.19
N ILE A 24 7.45 -14.22 -16.36
CA ILE A 24 7.16 -14.40 -14.94
C ILE A 24 5.93 -15.30 -14.77
N LYS A 25 4.83 -14.99 -15.47
CA LYS A 25 3.59 -15.79 -15.42
C LYS A 25 3.83 -17.23 -15.88
N LEU A 26 4.59 -17.44 -16.96
CA LEU A 26 4.92 -18.78 -17.44
C LEU A 26 5.65 -19.59 -16.38
N ARG A 27 6.67 -19.00 -15.73
CA ARG A 27 7.42 -19.69 -14.68
C ARG A 27 6.59 -19.92 -13.42
N MET A 28 5.71 -18.99 -13.06
CA MET A 28 4.72 -19.21 -11.99
C MET A 28 3.84 -20.44 -12.30
N MET A 29 3.40 -20.62 -13.55
CA MET A 29 2.63 -21.81 -13.96
C MET A 29 3.45 -23.10 -13.84
N GLU A 30 4.72 -23.08 -14.25
CA GLU A 30 5.62 -24.22 -14.15
C GLU A 30 5.88 -24.63 -12.69
N GLU A 31 5.98 -23.67 -11.78
CA GLU A 31 6.17 -23.89 -10.34
C GLU A 31 4.85 -24.11 -9.57
N GLY A 32 3.71 -24.11 -10.26
CA GLY A 32 2.39 -24.37 -9.67
C GLY A 32 1.82 -23.21 -8.82
N ILE A 33 2.35 -22.00 -8.99
CA ILE A 33 1.89 -20.79 -8.31
C ILE A 33 0.69 -20.22 -9.07
N LYS A 34 -0.42 -20.02 -8.36
CA LYS A 34 -1.66 -19.47 -8.91
C LYS A 34 -1.43 -18.05 -9.45
N ILE A 35 -1.69 -17.83 -10.74
CA ILE A 35 -1.70 -16.49 -11.33
C ILE A 35 -3.01 -15.80 -10.91
N MET A 36 -2.87 -14.63 -10.30
CA MET A 36 -3.99 -13.77 -9.94
C MET A 36 -3.76 -12.38 -10.48
N ASP A 37 -4.82 -11.76 -10.99
CA ASP A 37 -4.80 -10.33 -11.27
C ASP A 37 -4.90 -9.55 -9.97
N LYS A 38 -4.31 -8.35 -9.94
CA LYS A 38 -4.43 -7.45 -8.79
C LYS A 38 -5.91 -7.17 -8.54
N PRO A 39 -6.44 -7.44 -7.33
CA PRO A 39 -7.84 -7.19 -7.00
C PRO A 39 -8.21 -5.74 -7.26
N LYS A 40 -9.42 -5.52 -7.80
CA LYS A 40 -9.96 -4.18 -7.99
C LYS A 40 -10.48 -3.65 -6.66
N ILE A 41 -10.25 -2.36 -6.42
CA ILE A 41 -10.87 -1.68 -5.29
C ILE A 41 -12.38 -1.62 -5.58
N PRO A 42 -13.25 -2.12 -4.67
CA PRO A 42 -14.68 -2.08 -4.89
C PRO A 42 -15.19 -0.64 -4.85
N GLU A 43 -16.07 -0.28 -5.77
CA GLU A 43 -16.90 0.92 -5.62
C GLU A 43 -17.92 0.68 -4.52
N LEU A 44 -17.86 1.51 -3.49
CA LEU A 44 -18.75 1.43 -2.34
C LEU A 44 -19.95 2.35 -2.58
N PHE A 45 -21.09 1.95 -2.01
CA PHE A 45 -22.25 2.82 -1.95
C PHE A 45 -21.93 4.05 -1.09
N GLU A 46 -22.37 5.21 -1.54
CA GLU A 46 -22.28 6.44 -0.75
C GLU A 46 -23.17 6.32 0.49
N ILE A 47 -22.62 6.69 1.64
CA ILE A 47 -23.33 6.74 2.91
C ILE A 47 -23.34 8.20 3.35
N GLU A 48 -24.53 8.79 3.36
CA GLU A 48 -24.73 10.13 3.91
C GLU A 48 -24.23 10.19 5.36
N PRO A 49 -23.69 11.32 5.83
CA PRO A 49 -23.22 11.45 7.22
C PRO A 49 -24.40 11.49 8.21
N ALA A 50 -24.11 11.21 9.47
CA ALA A 50 -25.08 11.33 10.56
C ALA A 50 -25.65 12.76 10.67
N ASP A 51 -26.95 12.86 10.91
CA ASP A 51 -27.75 14.08 10.78
C ASP A 51 -28.32 14.61 12.11
N ILE A 52 -28.27 13.81 13.19
CA ILE A 52 -28.73 14.22 14.52
C ILE A 52 -27.54 14.39 15.46
N GLN A 53 -27.35 15.61 15.95
CA GLN A 53 -26.46 15.85 17.08
C GLN A 53 -27.11 15.38 18.38
N TYR A 54 -26.37 14.65 19.20
CA TYR A 54 -26.82 14.24 20.53
C TYR A 54 -25.81 14.62 21.61
N PHE A 55 -26.29 14.67 22.84
CA PHE A 55 -25.54 14.95 24.06
C PHE A 55 -25.79 13.80 25.04
N SER A 56 -24.74 13.14 25.51
CA SER A 56 -24.85 12.04 26.47
C SER A 56 -24.15 12.39 27.78
N ILE A 57 -24.64 11.76 28.85
CA ILE A 57 -24.03 11.80 30.18
C ILE A 57 -23.48 10.39 30.42
N PRO A 58 -22.18 10.20 30.70
CA PRO A 58 -21.57 8.89 30.91
C PRO A 58 -22.36 7.97 31.86
N LEU A 59 -22.89 8.53 32.94
CA LEU A 59 -23.70 7.81 33.92
C LEU A 59 -25.01 7.22 33.33
N LEU A 60 -25.62 7.90 32.35
CA LEU A 60 -26.86 7.48 31.67
C LEU A 60 -26.54 6.72 30.37
N ASP A 61 -25.67 5.72 30.49
CA ASP A 61 -25.23 4.89 29.38
C ASP A 61 -26.39 4.30 28.58
N GLY A 62 -26.33 4.41 27.25
CA GLY A 62 -27.41 4.04 26.33
C GLY A 62 -28.52 5.09 26.14
N PHE A 63 -28.46 6.22 26.85
CA PHE A 63 -29.41 7.33 26.69
C PHE A 63 -28.69 8.61 26.27
N ALA A 64 -29.40 9.46 25.51
CA ALA A 64 -28.90 10.75 25.04
C ALA A 64 -30.02 11.78 24.94
N PHE A 65 -29.63 13.04 24.87
CA PHE A 65 -30.48 14.21 24.71
C PHE A 65 -30.19 14.86 23.35
N THR A 66 -31.19 15.47 22.74
CA THR A 66 -31.01 16.31 21.53
C THR A 66 -30.86 17.79 21.87
N ASP A 67 -31.13 18.19 23.12
CA ASP A 67 -30.91 19.54 23.64
C ASP A 67 -29.82 19.53 24.72
N ILE A 68 -28.77 20.31 24.50
CA ILE A 68 -27.66 20.45 25.44
C ILE A 68 -28.12 21.02 26.79
N ASN A 69 -29.09 21.94 26.81
CA ASN A 69 -29.57 22.57 28.04
C ASN A 69 -30.30 21.57 28.93
N GLU A 70 -31.05 20.64 28.33
CA GLU A 70 -31.69 19.55 29.07
C GLU A 70 -30.65 18.58 29.63
N ALA A 71 -29.67 18.20 28.80
CA ALA A 71 -28.56 17.37 29.24
C ALA A 71 -27.81 17.99 30.44
N THR A 72 -27.48 19.29 30.35
CA THR A 72 -26.81 20.03 31.44
C THR A 72 -27.63 20.03 32.73
N LYS A 73 -28.94 20.33 32.64
CA LYS A 73 -29.83 20.31 33.81
C LYS A 73 -29.87 18.93 34.47
N VAL A 74 -29.99 17.87 33.69
CA VAL A 74 -30.01 16.49 34.21
C VAL A 74 -28.66 16.15 34.86
N ALA A 75 -27.54 16.51 34.25
CA ALA A 75 -26.21 16.28 34.80
C ALA A 75 -26.01 16.98 36.16
N GLU A 76 -26.46 18.23 36.30
CA GLU A 76 -26.38 18.98 37.56
C GLU A 76 -27.25 18.38 38.67
N ILE A 77 -28.46 17.91 38.32
CA ILE A 77 -29.34 17.20 39.26
C ILE A 77 -28.67 15.90 39.72
N LEU A 78 -28.13 15.11 38.79
CA LEU A 78 -27.44 13.85 39.11
C LEU A 78 -26.21 14.09 39.98
N LYS A 79 -25.44 15.16 39.70
CA LYS A 79 -24.25 15.54 40.48
C LYS A 79 -24.59 16.00 41.90
N SER A 80 -25.73 16.65 42.10
CA SER A 80 -26.19 17.13 43.42
C SER A 80 -26.92 16.07 44.25
N ALA A 81 -27.29 14.94 43.65
CA ALA A 81 -28.04 13.87 44.29
C ALA A 81 -27.25 13.17 45.41
N LYS A 82 -27.69 13.34 46.66
CA LYS A 82 -27.04 12.75 47.85
C LYS A 82 -27.27 11.22 47.99
N SER A 83 -28.39 10.74 47.45
CA SER A 83 -28.84 9.34 47.55
C SER A 83 -28.45 8.46 46.35
N LEU A 84 -27.84 9.02 45.30
CA LEU A 84 -27.47 8.26 44.11
C LEU A 84 -26.47 7.14 44.42
N ARG A 85 -26.81 5.90 44.07
CA ARG A 85 -25.99 4.70 44.24
C ARG A 85 -26.15 3.78 43.02
N LYS A 86 -25.08 3.07 42.66
CA LYS A 86 -25.16 1.99 41.66
C LYS A 86 -25.75 0.74 42.33
N VAL A 87 -26.72 0.11 41.68
CA VAL A 87 -27.14 -1.25 42.02
C VAL A 87 -26.12 -2.20 41.39
N ASP A 88 -25.39 -2.93 42.23
CA ASP A 88 -24.33 -3.85 41.82
C ASP A 88 -24.57 -5.26 42.36
N TYR A 89 -23.84 -6.24 41.86
CA TYR A 89 -23.90 -7.63 42.31
C TYR A 89 -22.54 -8.31 42.16
N ASP A 90 -22.29 -9.36 42.93
CA ASP A 90 -21.07 -10.17 42.85
C ASP A 90 -21.38 -11.48 42.13
N TRP A 91 -21.16 -11.48 40.81
CA TRP A 91 -21.44 -12.63 39.94
C TRP A 91 -20.74 -13.90 40.42
N ASN A 92 -19.49 -13.79 40.88
CA ASN A 92 -18.68 -14.95 41.24
C ASN A 92 -19.08 -15.55 42.59
N LYS A 93 -19.71 -14.77 43.48
CA LYS A 93 -20.11 -15.24 44.81
C LYS A 93 -21.57 -15.69 44.90
N LEU A 94 -22.49 -14.85 44.41
CA LEU A 94 -23.93 -15.03 44.64
C LEU A 94 -24.77 -14.85 43.36
N GLY A 95 -24.12 -14.76 42.19
CA GLY A 95 -24.82 -14.49 40.94
C GLY A 95 -25.48 -13.10 40.92
N SER A 96 -26.50 -12.94 40.07
CA SER A 96 -27.22 -11.66 39.88
C SER A 96 -28.44 -11.47 40.79
N ASP A 97 -28.85 -12.51 41.53
CA ASP A 97 -30.08 -12.52 42.33
C ASP A 97 -29.96 -11.67 43.59
N TYR A 98 -28.74 -11.52 44.11
CA TYR A 98 -28.45 -10.76 45.33
C TYR A 98 -27.72 -9.47 44.98
N LYS A 99 -28.44 -8.35 45.09
CA LYS A 99 -27.96 -7.02 44.71
C LYS A 99 -27.66 -6.14 45.92
N PHE A 100 -26.73 -5.22 45.77
CA PHE A 100 -26.37 -4.23 46.80
C PHE A 100 -26.19 -2.83 46.20
N LEU A 101 -26.33 -1.81 47.05
CA LEU A 101 -26.10 -0.42 46.65
C LEU A 101 -24.64 -0.03 46.92
N LYS A 102 -23.92 0.33 45.86
CA LYS A 102 -22.54 0.81 45.93
C LYS A 102 -22.49 2.32 45.75
N LYS A 103 -21.79 3.00 46.67
CA LYS A 103 -21.35 4.39 46.46
C LYS A 103 -19.97 4.35 45.81
N SER A 104 -19.79 5.03 44.69
CA SER A 104 -18.51 5.21 44.03
C SER A 104 -18.27 6.70 43.78
N GLU A 105 -17.00 7.10 43.77
CA GLU A 105 -16.59 8.42 43.28
C GLU A 105 -16.68 8.51 41.76
N ARG A 106 -16.58 7.35 41.09
CA ARG A 106 -16.72 7.20 39.65
C ARG A 106 -17.36 5.85 39.30
N TYR A 107 -18.37 5.85 38.46
CA TYR A 107 -19.14 4.68 38.04
C TYR A 107 -18.80 4.24 36.61
N LYS A 108 -18.33 5.16 35.76
CA LYS A 108 -18.07 4.92 34.34
C LYS A 108 -16.69 5.43 33.93
N PHE A 109 -16.08 4.78 32.93
CA PHE A 109 -14.69 5.04 32.52
C PHE A 109 -14.55 6.04 31.35
N ASN A 110 -15.64 6.41 30.70
CA ASN A 110 -15.68 7.43 29.64
C ASN A 110 -15.80 8.85 30.24
N GLY A 111 -15.23 9.85 29.55
CA GLY A 111 -15.20 11.25 30.00
C GLY A 111 -14.17 11.54 31.11
N ASN A 112 -14.12 12.79 31.59
CA ASN A 112 -13.33 13.16 32.77
C ASN A 112 -14.11 12.91 34.07
N SER A 113 -15.44 12.92 33.99
CA SER A 113 -16.40 12.71 35.08
C SER A 113 -17.63 11.94 34.59
N ASP A 114 -18.31 11.24 35.51
CA ASP A 114 -19.57 10.54 35.24
C ASP A 114 -20.70 11.47 34.77
N PHE A 115 -20.56 12.78 35.03
CA PHE A 115 -21.57 13.82 34.80
C PHE A 115 -21.18 14.80 33.70
N ASP A 116 -20.10 14.56 32.96
CA ASP A 116 -19.74 15.42 31.84
C ASP A 116 -20.78 15.30 30.72
N ILE A 117 -20.92 16.38 29.93
CA ILE A 117 -21.70 16.35 28.69
C ILE A 117 -20.77 16.00 27.54
N ILE A 118 -21.03 14.88 26.87
CA ILE A 118 -20.31 14.45 25.68
C ILE A 118 -21.22 14.67 24.47
N SER A 119 -20.73 15.32 23.41
CA SER A 119 -21.48 15.45 22.16
C SER A 119 -21.06 14.39 21.14
N GLY A 120 -22.02 13.99 20.30
CA GLY A 120 -21.80 13.07 19.20
C GLY A 120 -22.85 13.27 18.11
N TRP A 121 -22.75 12.47 17.05
CA TRP A 121 -23.70 12.46 15.95
C TRP A 121 -24.24 11.06 15.73
N ALA A 122 -25.54 10.97 15.47
CA ALA A 122 -26.26 9.74 15.18
C ALA A 122 -27.15 9.95 13.94
N TYR A 123 -27.49 8.84 13.29
CA TYR A 123 -28.47 8.86 12.20
C TYR A 123 -29.87 8.95 12.79
N SER A 124 -30.74 9.76 12.17
CA SER A 124 -32.18 9.67 12.34
C SER A 124 -32.68 8.29 11.93
N ASP A 125 -33.81 7.85 12.48
CA ASP A 125 -34.41 6.57 12.12
C ASP A 125 -34.69 6.48 10.61
N GLU A 126 -35.12 7.59 10.00
CA GLU A 126 -35.38 7.69 8.57
C GLU A 126 -34.10 7.54 7.75
N LEU A 127 -33.04 8.28 8.12
CA LEU A 127 -31.77 8.20 7.39
C LEU A 127 -31.10 6.83 7.60
N TYR A 128 -31.12 6.31 8.82
CA TYR A 128 -30.61 4.97 9.14
C TYR A 128 -31.28 3.89 8.29
N ALA A 129 -32.61 3.92 8.16
CA ALA A 129 -33.34 2.96 7.34
C ALA A 129 -32.87 2.99 5.87
N LYS A 130 -32.58 4.19 5.32
CA LYS A 130 -32.06 4.36 3.95
C LYS A 130 -30.64 3.81 3.80
N ILE A 131 -29.74 4.12 4.73
CA ILE A 131 -28.31 3.78 4.59
C ILE A 131 -27.94 2.38 5.09
N SER A 132 -28.76 1.75 5.93
CA SER A 132 -28.41 0.50 6.63
C SER A 132 -28.04 -0.65 5.68
N ASN A 133 -28.79 -0.82 4.60
CA ASN A 133 -28.53 -1.83 3.57
C ASN A 133 -27.22 -1.56 2.84
N PHE A 134 -26.96 -0.30 2.45
CA PHE A 134 -25.71 0.10 1.81
C PHE A 134 -24.51 -0.09 2.75
N ALA A 135 -24.64 0.25 4.02
CA ALA A 135 -23.59 0.03 5.02
C ALA A 135 -23.27 -1.46 5.18
N ALA A 136 -24.29 -2.32 5.23
CA ALA A 136 -24.11 -3.77 5.29
C ALA A 136 -23.43 -4.33 4.04
N GLN A 137 -23.85 -3.89 2.85
CA GLN A 137 -23.22 -4.29 1.58
C GLN A 137 -21.77 -3.82 1.50
N ASN A 138 -21.50 -2.56 1.84
CA ASN A 138 -20.14 -2.01 1.91
C ASN A 138 -19.24 -2.81 2.85
N LYS A 139 -19.76 -3.28 3.99
CA LYS A 139 -19.01 -4.16 4.90
C LYS A 139 -18.62 -5.46 4.21
N VAL A 140 -19.56 -6.15 3.57
CA VAL A 140 -19.28 -7.41 2.85
C VAL A 140 -18.29 -7.19 1.70
N MET A 141 -18.44 -6.11 0.92
CA MET A 141 -17.53 -5.77 -0.18
C MET A 141 -16.12 -5.50 0.33
N LYS A 142 -15.96 -4.78 1.45
CA LYS A 142 -14.65 -4.55 2.10
C LYS A 142 -14.04 -5.85 2.62
N GLU A 143 -14.82 -6.71 3.25
CA GLU A 143 -14.35 -8.00 3.76
C GLU A 143 -13.89 -8.90 2.63
N GLN A 144 -14.63 -8.96 1.51
CA GLN A 144 -14.23 -9.74 0.35
C GLN A 144 -12.97 -9.16 -0.31
N ALA A 145 -12.92 -7.84 -0.52
CA ALA A 145 -11.74 -7.19 -1.08
C ALA A 145 -10.48 -7.41 -0.21
N ALA A 146 -10.62 -7.41 1.12
CA ALA A 146 -9.51 -7.71 2.02
C ALA A 146 -9.02 -9.16 1.90
N LYS A 147 -9.94 -10.12 1.70
CA LYS A 147 -9.59 -11.52 1.46
C LYS A 147 -8.88 -11.70 0.12
N ASP A 148 -9.43 -11.10 -0.94
CA ASP A 148 -8.86 -11.18 -2.29
C ASP A 148 -7.47 -10.54 -2.33
N GLN A 149 -7.30 -9.38 -1.67
CA GLN A 149 -6.00 -8.71 -1.55
C GLN A 149 -4.99 -9.57 -0.79
N LYS A 150 -5.40 -10.18 0.33
CA LYS A 150 -4.54 -11.06 1.11
C LYS A 150 -4.10 -12.28 0.29
N GLU A 151 -5.03 -12.94 -0.42
CA GLU A 151 -4.69 -14.08 -1.28
C GLU A 151 -3.73 -13.67 -2.40
N TYR A 152 -3.98 -12.53 -3.05
CA TYR A 152 -3.08 -11.99 -4.06
C TYR A 152 -1.68 -11.72 -3.50
N ASP A 153 -1.57 -11.08 -2.33
CA ASP A 153 -0.29 -10.76 -1.70
C ASP A 153 0.48 -12.03 -1.32
N GLU A 154 -0.20 -13.06 -0.82
CA GLU A 154 0.39 -14.38 -0.54
C GLU A 154 0.97 -15.00 -1.82
N LYS A 155 0.24 -14.96 -2.95
CA LYS A 155 0.74 -15.49 -4.23
C LYS A 155 1.87 -14.67 -4.82
N MET A 156 1.87 -13.35 -4.64
CA MET A 156 2.99 -12.50 -5.03
C MET A 156 4.23 -12.74 -4.18
N GLN A 157 4.07 -13.04 -2.89
CA GLN A 157 5.17 -13.45 -2.01
C GLN A 157 5.75 -14.80 -2.44
N GLU A 158 4.91 -15.79 -2.74
CA GLU A 158 5.33 -17.08 -3.30
C GLU A 158 6.13 -16.88 -4.60
N ALA A 159 5.70 -15.98 -5.47
CA ALA A 159 6.37 -15.67 -6.74
C ALA A 159 7.58 -14.72 -6.62
N SER A 160 7.90 -14.21 -5.42
CA SER A 160 8.90 -13.14 -5.24
C SER A 160 10.29 -13.52 -5.74
N GLY A 161 10.67 -14.79 -5.58
CA GLY A 161 11.94 -15.34 -6.09
C GLY A 161 12.01 -15.29 -7.62
N ILE A 162 10.96 -15.80 -8.29
CA ILE A 162 10.82 -15.78 -9.75
C ILE A 162 10.88 -14.33 -10.28
N ILE A 163 10.11 -13.44 -9.66
CA ILE A 163 10.01 -12.03 -10.07
C ILE A 163 11.38 -11.36 -9.96
N SER A 164 12.07 -11.57 -8.83
CA SER A 164 13.37 -10.96 -8.55
C SER A 164 14.45 -11.49 -9.48
N GLU A 165 14.44 -12.79 -9.77
CA GLU A 165 15.39 -13.40 -10.67
C GLU A 165 15.23 -12.86 -12.09
N ILE A 166 14.04 -12.98 -12.68
CA ILE A 166 13.80 -12.55 -14.07
C ILE A 166 14.02 -11.04 -14.22
N SER A 167 13.43 -10.23 -13.34
CA SER A 167 13.61 -8.77 -13.38
C SER A 167 15.05 -8.35 -13.12
N GLY A 168 15.78 -9.10 -12.28
CA GLY A 168 17.19 -8.89 -11.98
C GLY A 168 18.05 -9.04 -13.23
N TRP A 169 17.91 -10.16 -13.94
CA TRP A 169 18.62 -10.40 -15.20
C TRP A 169 18.35 -9.33 -16.25
N VAL A 170 17.08 -8.97 -16.45
CA VAL A 170 16.70 -7.92 -17.41
C VAL A 170 17.34 -6.58 -17.03
N LYS A 171 17.31 -6.22 -15.75
CA LYS A 171 17.91 -4.97 -15.27
C LYS A 171 19.43 -4.96 -15.43
N GLU A 172 20.10 -6.06 -15.10
CA GLU A 172 21.56 -6.18 -15.24
C GLU A 172 21.99 -5.99 -16.70
N VAL A 173 21.31 -6.64 -17.64
CA VAL A 173 21.57 -6.46 -19.08
C VAL A 173 21.31 -5.01 -19.49
N LYS A 174 20.16 -4.43 -19.14
CA LYS A 174 19.85 -3.03 -19.50
C LYS A 174 20.91 -2.05 -18.98
N VAL A 175 21.28 -2.14 -17.70
CA VAL A 175 22.31 -1.27 -17.10
C VAL A 175 23.67 -1.45 -17.76
N LYS A 176 24.05 -2.69 -18.10
CA LYS A 176 25.29 -2.97 -18.83
C LYS A 176 25.32 -2.26 -20.18
N TYR A 177 24.25 -2.39 -20.98
CA TYR A 177 24.18 -1.78 -22.30
C TYR A 177 24.00 -0.26 -22.25
N GLU A 178 23.30 0.30 -21.27
CA GLU A 178 23.27 1.74 -21.02
C GLU A 178 24.67 2.31 -20.78
N ARG A 179 25.48 1.63 -19.94
CA ARG A 179 26.88 2.03 -19.71
C ARG A 179 27.72 1.92 -20.99
N LEU A 180 27.60 0.81 -21.71
CA LEU A 180 28.31 0.59 -22.98
C LEU A 180 27.96 1.67 -24.02
N ASN A 181 26.68 1.98 -24.19
CA ASN A 181 26.21 2.99 -25.13
C ASN A 181 26.73 4.38 -24.75
N ARG A 182 26.72 4.73 -23.45
CA ARG A 182 27.30 5.99 -22.98
C ARG A 182 28.80 6.09 -23.25
N LEU A 183 29.55 5.00 -23.03
CA LEU A 183 30.99 4.95 -23.30
C LEU A 183 31.27 5.03 -24.80
N THR A 184 30.49 4.33 -25.61
CA THR A 184 30.58 4.34 -27.08
C THR A 184 30.31 5.74 -27.63
N TYR A 185 29.29 6.43 -27.10
CA TYR A 185 29.01 7.83 -27.43
C TYR A 185 30.18 8.74 -27.09
N LYS A 186 30.70 8.69 -25.86
CA LYS A 186 31.88 9.50 -25.48
C LYS A 186 33.11 9.20 -26.32
N PHE A 187 33.31 7.94 -26.68
CA PHE A 187 34.40 7.55 -27.57
C PHE A 187 34.23 8.24 -28.93
N ALA A 188 33.03 8.16 -29.54
CA ALA A 188 32.72 8.74 -30.83
C ALA A 188 32.79 10.28 -30.84
N THR A 189 32.25 10.96 -29.82
CA THR A 189 32.11 12.43 -29.83
C THR A 189 33.31 13.17 -29.27
N ASP A 190 34.03 12.57 -28.30
CA ASP A 190 35.08 13.27 -27.57
C ASP A 190 36.45 12.69 -27.91
N TYR A 191 36.67 11.41 -27.58
CA TYR A 191 38.01 10.82 -27.64
C TYR A 191 38.51 10.60 -29.06
N TYR A 192 37.64 10.14 -29.97
CA TYR A 192 38.02 9.84 -31.35
C TYR A 192 38.43 11.11 -32.14
N PRO A 193 37.65 12.21 -32.14
CA PRO A 193 38.04 13.45 -32.82
C PRO A 193 39.26 14.13 -32.17
N LEU A 194 39.35 14.12 -30.84
CA LEU A 194 40.49 14.72 -30.11
C LEU A 194 41.81 13.93 -30.25
N SER A 195 41.75 12.72 -30.80
CA SER A 195 42.91 11.86 -31.05
C SER A 195 43.28 11.81 -32.54
N ASP A 196 42.97 12.87 -33.29
CA ASP A 196 43.18 12.94 -34.74
C ASP A 196 42.56 11.75 -35.49
N HIS A 197 41.38 11.30 -35.06
CA HIS A 197 40.65 10.16 -35.64
C HIS A 197 41.43 8.84 -35.60
N ASN A 198 42.37 8.69 -34.64
CA ASN A 198 43.12 7.46 -34.42
C ASN A 198 42.47 6.60 -33.32
N GLU A 199 41.91 5.44 -33.71
CA GLU A 199 41.21 4.52 -32.80
C GLU A 199 42.07 4.06 -31.62
N ASP A 200 43.33 3.65 -31.88
CA ASP A 200 44.26 3.15 -30.86
C ASP A 200 44.61 4.24 -29.83
N MET A 201 44.87 5.46 -30.32
CA MET A 201 45.20 6.60 -29.47
C MET A 201 43.98 7.03 -28.63
N ALA A 202 42.81 7.11 -29.23
CA ALA A 202 41.56 7.42 -28.55
C ALA A 202 41.26 6.40 -27.44
N MET A 203 41.39 5.12 -27.74
CA MET A 203 41.16 4.05 -26.77
C MET A 203 42.19 4.08 -25.64
N LYS A 204 43.45 4.36 -25.97
CA LYS A 204 44.52 4.52 -24.98
C LYS A 204 44.27 5.70 -24.05
N PHE A 205 43.76 6.83 -24.54
CA PHE A 205 43.40 7.97 -23.70
C PHE A 205 42.17 7.70 -22.85
N MET A 206 41.13 7.11 -23.43
CA MET A 206 39.90 6.78 -22.71
C MET A 206 40.17 5.76 -21.58
N ALA A 207 41.03 4.76 -21.83
CA ALA A 207 41.42 3.75 -20.83
C ALA A 207 42.22 4.30 -19.64
N LYS A 208 42.70 5.56 -19.71
CA LYS A 208 43.28 6.24 -18.53
C LYS A 208 42.22 6.78 -17.58
N ALA A 209 41.03 7.10 -18.09
CA ALA A 209 39.94 7.72 -17.32
C ALA A 209 38.84 6.72 -16.92
N TYR A 210 38.68 5.64 -17.68
CA TYR A 210 37.66 4.62 -17.45
C TYR A 210 38.27 3.23 -17.37
N SER A 211 37.73 2.39 -16.49
CA SER A 211 38.04 0.96 -16.46
C SER A 211 37.20 0.21 -17.49
N PHE A 212 37.87 -0.66 -18.24
CA PHE A 212 37.26 -1.49 -19.28
C PHE A 212 37.70 -2.94 -19.14
N THR A 213 36.78 -3.86 -19.41
CA THR A 213 37.14 -5.21 -19.83
C THR A 213 37.45 -5.24 -21.33
N ASP A 214 38.16 -6.25 -21.81
CA ASP A 214 38.50 -6.34 -23.24
C ASP A 214 37.25 -6.44 -24.14
N LYS A 215 36.20 -7.11 -23.66
CA LYS A 215 34.90 -7.18 -24.34
C LYS A 215 34.22 -5.82 -24.47
N GLU A 216 34.35 -4.96 -23.47
CA GLU A 216 33.76 -3.61 -23.51
C GLU A 216 34.49 -2.71 -24.52
N LYS A 217 35.82 -2.84 -24.63
CA LYS A 217 36.59 -2.12 -25.65
C LYS A 217 36.21 -2.57 -27.05
N GLU A 218 36.10 -3.87 -27.25
CA GLU A 218 35.70 -4.45 -28.53
C GLU A 218 34.31 -3.97 -28.95
N TYR A 219 33.35 -3.96 -28.02
CA TYR A 219 32.02 -3.42 -28.26
C TYR A 219 32.07 -1.95 -28.70
N ILE A 220 32.80 -1.10 -27.98
CA ILE A 220 32.91 0.33 -28.32
C ILE A 220 33.45 0.49 -29.75
N LEU A 221 34.54 -0.19 -30.09
CA LEU A 221 35.18 -0.08 -31.41
C LEU A 221 34.30 -0.61 -32.55
N GLN A 222 33.47 -1.62 -32.28
CA GLN A 222 32.53 -2.16 -33.27
C GLN A 222 31.33 -1.22 -33.52
N ASN A 223 30.86 -0.50 -32.49
CA ASN A 223 29.58 0.23 -32.56
C ASN A 223 29.71 1.75 -32.69
N TYR A 224 30.88 2.35 -32.40
CA TYR A 224 30.99 3.82 -32.38
C TYR A 224 30.78 4.49 -33.75
N LYS A 225 31.04 3.78 -34.85
CA LYS A 225 30.90 4.31 -36.22
C LYS A 225 29.44 4.57 -36.59
N GLU A 226 28.52 3.78 -36.06
CA GLU A 226 27.07 3.98 -36.28
C GLU A 226 26.60 5.33 -35.74
N LEU A 227 27.24 5.83 -34.67
CA LEU A 227 26.96 7.13 -34.07
C LEU A 227 27.55 8.31 -34.86
N LEU A 228 28.58 8.06 -35.68
CA LEU A 228 29.19 9.06 -36.55
C LEU A 228 28.39 9.24 -37.85
N SER A 229 27.74 8.18 -38.33
CA SER A 229 26.84 8.27 -39.51
C SER A 229 25.54 9.03 -39.25
N THR A 230 25.16 9.25 -38.00
CA THR A 230 23.93 9.98 -37.62
C THR A 230 24.15 11.47 -37.35
N SER A 231 25.38 11.98 -37.46
CA SER A 231 25.69 13.42 -37.23
C SER A 231 25.78 14.26 -38.51
N ASP A 232 25.58 13.66 -39.69
CA ASP A 232 25.66 14.31 -41.01
C ASP A 232 24.28 14.53 -41.69
N GLU A 233 23.16 14.34 -40.97
CA GLU A 233 21.80 14.76 -41.36
C GLU A 233 21.23 15.82 -40.39
#